data_AF-A0A3C1NMC7-F1
#
_entry.id   AF-A0A3C1NMC7-F1
#
_cell.length_a   1.000
_cell.length_b   1.000
_cell.length_c   1.000
_cell.angle_alpha   90.00
_cell.angle_beta   90.00
_cell.angle_gamma   90.00
#
_symmetry.space_group_name_H-M   'P 1'
#
loop_
_entity.id
_entity.type
_entity.pdbx_description
1 polymer ?
#
loop_
_entity_poly.entity_id
_entity_poly.type
_entity_poly.pdbx_seq_one_letter_code
_entity_poly.pdbx_strand_id
1 'polypeptide(L)'
;MHSLFKVHFNWGIYLILGLLIRLVFPNLSWLCYFAVMISLHQFMLLFYSIGHIIPVRYLLGSFMCLQMFIGPTLAYNGLDKFQRGYMKMQVPYQEYFAYVLPAVILFIIGLHIRAGLMEGEYVEEEKVKKFVNKNPQLPYIFVGIGFVASVAASFFRSELGFIFYLLSGFKFIGTFMIILGSRNVKPIVLAAVYGSVIATSLSRAMFHDLLTWVIFLGSVFAIKYKPRLEVKAMFAGAFVLLAVFIQMIKGDYRQATWKEGEEGGIEALQKTIEEGQEKKGIINMEKLAVSNIRINQGYIVTNIMKHVPAKEPHANGQELMVFMEAPILPRIIAPNKLNAGDREFFMKYSGMRIARGTSMGLSSVGDGYINFGTIGGAIFMLIYGMFFSEVLRLYKRFSKYFSILILFTPLVFYYPIRPDCELQTILGHLFKASFLIIFIFQVWKYNFRDDPEPSAA
;
A
#
# COMPACT_ATOMS: atom_id res chain seq x y z
N MET A 1 -17.57 -23.32 -7.05
CA MET A 1 -16.20 -22.90 -7.40
C MET A 1 -15.24 -23.48 -6.38
N HIS A 2 -14.45 -24.50 -6.76
CA HIS A 2 -13.34 -24.95 -5.92
C HIS A 2 -12.23 -23.90 -5.98
N SER A 3 -12.22 -23.02 -4.99
CA SER A 3 -11.08 -22.15 -4.73
C SER A 3 -9.93 -22.99 -4.18
N LEU A 4 -8.67 -22.63 -4.47
CA LEU A 4 -7.50 -23.19 -3.75
C LEU A 4 -7.60 -22.95 -2.24
N PHE A 5 -8.46 -22.03 -1.81
CA PHE A 5 -8.72 -21.67 -0.44
C PHE A 5 -10.09 -22.19 0.02
N LYS A 6 -10.13 -22.89 1.15
CA LYS A 6 -11.37 -23.21 1.89
C LYS A 6 -11.91 -21.99 2.65
N VAL A 7 -11.87 -20.81 2.04
CA VAL A 7 -12.32 -19.57 2.67
C VAL A 7 -13.70 -19.23 2.15
N HIS A 8 -14.69 -19.32 3.03
CA HIS A 8 -16.06 -18.91 2.72
C HIS A 8 -16.26 -17.47 3.15
N PHE A 9 -16.56 -16.60 2.19
CA PHE A 9 -17.00 -15.24 2.49
C PHE A 9 -18.34 -15.29 3.23
N ASN A 10 -18.42 -14.66 4.41
CA ASN A 10 -19.63 -14.67 5.22
C ASN A 10 -20.59 -13.56 4.78
N TRP A 11 -21.46 -13.88 3.83
CA TRP A 11 -22.50 -12.98 3.33
C TRP A 11 -23.48 -12.53 4.43
N GLY A 12 -23.77 -13.38 5.41
CA GLY A 12 -24.66 -13.02 6.52
C GLY A 12 -24.10 -11.87 7.36
N ILE A 13 -22.82 -11.98 7.78
CA ILE A 13 -22.13 -10.92 8.51
C ILE A 13 -22.05 -9.64 7.66
N TYR A 14 -21.73 -9.77 6.37
CA TYR A 14 -21.66 -8.63 5.46
C TYR A 14 -23.00 -7.85 5.41
N LEU A 15 -24.12 -8.56 5.25
CA LEU A 15 -25.45 -7.95 5.21
C LEU A 15 -25.84 -7.33 6.56
N ILE A 16 -25.55 -8.02 7.68
CA ILE A 16 -25.82 -7.49 9.02
C ILE A 16 -25.03 -6.19 9.25
N LEU A 17 -23.72 -6.18 8.92
CA LEU A 17 -22.90 -4.97 9.05
C LEU A 17 -23.40 -3.85 8.14
N GLY A 18 -23.83 -4.16 6.92
CA GLY A 18 -24.45 -3.18 6.02
C GLY A 18 -25.72 -2.56 6.60
N LEU A 19 -26.62 -3.39 7.13
CA LEU A 19 -27.83 -2.92 7.82
C LEU A 19 -27.49 -2.05 9.03
N LEU A 20 -26.53 -2.47 9.86
CA LEU A 20 -26.07 -1.68 11.00
C LEU A 20 -25.51 -0.32 10.57
N ILE A 21 -24.69 -0.27 9.51
CA ILE A 21 -24.18 0.99 8.94
C ILE A 21 -25.35 1.89 8.52
N ARG A 22 -26.37 1.32 7.86
CA ARG A 22 -27.56 2.09 7.43
C ARG A 22 -28.37 2.61 8.61
N LEU A 23 -28.49 1.83 9.69
CA LEU A 23 -29.20 2.22 10.91
C LEU A 23 -28.45 3.31 11.68
N VAL A 24 -27.12 3.22 11.78
CA VAL A 24 -26.28 4.20 12.48
C VAL A 24 -26.16 5.50 11.68
N PHE A 25 -26.13 5.42 10.35
CA PHE A 25 -26.02 6.57 9.45
C PHE A 25 -27.23 6.67 8.50
N PRO A 26 -28.44 7.00 9.01
CA PRO A 26 -29.66 7.01 8.22
C PRO A 26 -29.67 8.08 7.12
N ASN A 27 -28.91 9.15 7.30
CA ASN A 27 -28.81 10.27 6.36
C ASN A 27 -27.76 10.06 5.26
N LEU A 28 -27.07 8.92 5.26
CA LEU A 28 -26.07 8.61 4.23
C LEU A 28 -26.75 8.51 2.86
N SER A 29 -26.25 9.22 1.85
CA SER A 29 -26.77 9.07 0.49
C SER A 29 -26.52 7.67 -0.05
N TRP A 30 -27.33 7.23 -1.02
CA TRP A 30 -27.19 5.87 -1.59
C TRP A 30 -25.83 5.64 -2.25
N LEU A 31 -25.24 6.66 -2.92
CA LEU A 31 -23.91 6.57 -3.51
C LEU A 31 -22.83 6.37 -2.45
N CYS A 32 -22.87 7.16 -1.37
CA CYS A 32 -21.95 7.01 -0.24
C CYS A 32 -22.12 5.66 0.46
N TYR A 33 -23.37 5.22 0.67
CA TYR A 33 -23.65 3.91 1.26
C TYR A 33 -23.10 2.77 0.40
N PHE A 34 -23.31 2.82 -0.93
CA PHE A 34 -22.77 1.82 -1.84
C PHE A 34 -21.24 1.81 -1.86
N ALA A 35 -20.60 2.98 -1.84
CA ALA A 35 -19.14 3.11 -1.72
C ALA A 35 -18.60 2.48 -0.41
N VAL A 36 -19.30 2.69 0.71
CA VAL A 36 -18.99 2.05 2.00
C VAL A 36 -19.20 0.53 1.93
N MET A 37 -20.27 0.06 1.28
CA MET A 37 -20.55 -1.38 1.14
C MET A 37 -19.51 -2.10 0.27
N ILE A 38 -18.99 -1.47 -0.79
CA ILE A 38 -17.87 -2.01 -1.57
C ILE A 38 -16.60 -2.04 -0.73
N SER A 39 -16.35 -0.98 0.04
CA SER A 39 -15.19 -0.91 0.93
C SER A 39 -15.23 -2.02 1.98
N LEU A 40 -16.38 -2.21 2.63
CA LEU A 40 -16.61 -3.29 3.59
C LEU A 40 -16.34 -4.67 2.96
N HIS A 41 -16.82 -4.88 1.73
CA HIS A 41 -16.57 -6.11 1.00
C HIS A 41 -15.07 -6.34 0.77
N GLN A 42 -14.31 -5.33 0.32
CA GLN A 42 -12.86 -5.44 0.13
C GLN A 42 -12.10 -5.73 1.44
N PHE A 43 -12.44 -5.02 2.52
CA PHE A 43 -11.82 -5.24 3.83
C PHE A 43 -12.15 -6.63 4.42
N MET A 44 -13.37 -7.13 4.22
CA MET A 44 -13.73 -8.50 4.61
C MET A 44 -12.94 -9.53 3.78
N LEU A 45 -12.79 -9.33 2.47
CA LEU A 45 -11.95 -10.20 1.64
C LEU A 45 -10.49 -10.19 2.10
N LEU A 46 -9.91 -9.02 2.41
CA LEU A 46 -8.59 -8.91 3.00
C LEU A 46 -8.51 -9.72 4.30
N PHE A 47 -9.43 -9.51 5.23
CA PHE A 47 -9.49 -10.23 6.50
C PHE A 47 -9.57 -11.75 6.31
N TYR A 48 -10.43 -12.22 5.41
CA TYR A 48 -10.61 -13.64 5.16
C TYR A 48 -9.44 -14.27 4.42
N SER A 49 -8.70 -13.51 3.60
CA SER A 49 -7.51 -13.97 2.88
C SER A 49 -6.27 -14.15 3.78
N ILE A 50 -6.20 -13.42 4.90
CA ILE A 50 -5.13 -13.57 5.89
C ILE A 50 -5.14 -15.01 6.44
N GLY A 51 -4.00 -15.67 6.29
CA GLY A 51 -3.80 -17.08 6.62
C GLY A 51 -3.78 -18.03 5.42
N HIS A 52 -4.07 -17.52 4.23
CA HIS A 52 -4.14 -18.34 3.01
C HIS A 52 -3.21 -17.86 1.90
N ILE A 53 -3.02 -16.55 1.79
CA ILE A 53 -2.15 -15.91 0.80
C ILE A 53 -1.41 -14.72 1.41
N ILE A 54 -0.40 -14.22 0.72
CA ILE A 54 0.13 -12.87 0.94
C ILE A 54 -0.81 -11.89 0.21
N PRO A 55 -1.64 -11.10 0.91
CA PRO A 55 -2.88 -10.56 0.34
C PRO A 55 -2.69 -9.24 -0.41
N VAL A 56 -1.81 -9.20 -1.40
CA VAL A 56 -1.44 -7.99 -2.15
C VAL A 56 -2.65 -7.40 -2.90
N ARG A 57 -3.43 -8.20 -3.61
CA ARG A 57 -4.62 -7.73 -4.36
C ARG A 57 -5.68 -7.15 -3.44
N TYR A 58 -5.91 -7.80 -2.31
CA TYR A 58 -6.90 -7.33 -1.35
C TYR A 58 -6.41 -6.07 -0.61
N LEU A 59 -5.10 -5.89 -0.43
CA LEU A 59 -4.53 -4.62 0.02
C LEU A 59 -4.73 -3.50 -1.01
N LEU A 60 -4.42 -3.75 -2.29
CA LEU A 60 -4.66 -2.81 -3.38
C LEU A 60 -6.13 -2.34 -3.40
N GLY A 61 -7.08 -3.28 -3.39
CA GLY A 61 -8.50 -2.98 -3.37
C GLY A 61 -8.95 -2.25 -2.11
N SER A 62 -8.54 -2.73 -0.92
CA SER A 62 -8.96 -2.16 0.37
C SER A 62 -8.42 -0.76 0.58
N PHE A 63 -7.15 -0.50 0.25
CA PHE A 63 -6.57 0.83 0.40
C PHE A 63 -7.13 1.81 -0.64
N MET A 64 -7.36 1.37 -1.88
CA MET A 64 -8.06 2.18 -2.87
C MET A 64 -9.45 2.59 -2.37
N CYS A 65 -10.23 1.65 -1.83
CA CYS A 65 -11.52 1.94 -1.20
C CYS A 65 -11.39 2.87 0.01
N LEU A 66 -10.38 2.67 0.88
CA LEU A 66 -10.16 3.56 2.02
C LEU A 66 -9.97 5.01 1.56
N GLN A 67 -9.10 5.23 0.57
CA GLN A 67 -8.72 6.58 0.13
C GLN A 67 -9.71 7.24 -0.82
N MET A 68 -10.42 6.46 -1.64
CA MET A 68 -11.32 6.95 -2.68
C MET A 68 -12.81 6.84 -2.33
N PHE A 69 -13.19 6.02 -1.35
CA PHE A 69 -14.57 5.85 -0.89
C PHE A 69 -14.77 6.27 0.56
N ILE A 70 -14.06 5.66 1.51
CA ILE A 70 -14.29 5.92 2.94
C ILE A 70 -13.95 7.37 3.30
N GLY A 71 -12.73 7.84 2.99
CA GLY A 71 -12.32 9.22 3.27
C GLY A 71 -13.25 10.29 2.69
N PRO A 72 -13.60 10.22 1.39
CA PRO A 72 -14.58 11.11 0.74
C PRO A 72 -15.97 11.02 1.34
N THR A 73 -16.44 9.80 1.67
CA THR A 73 -17.74 9.62 2.33
C THR A 73 -17.77 10.34 3.67
N LEU A 74 -16.73 10.18 4.49
CA LEU A 74 -16.64 10.88 5.78
C LEU A 74 -16.56 12.41 5.59
N ALA A 75 -15.85 12.89 4.56
CA ALA A 75 -15.80 14.31 4.23
C ALA A 75 -17.20 14.86 3.90
N TYR A 76 -17.87 14.29 2.88
CA TYR A 76 -19.20 14.71 2.45
C TYR A 76 -20.27 14.58 3.54
N ASN A 77 -20.08 13.71 4.54
CA ASN A 77 -21.02 13.50 5.65
C ASN A 77 -20.61 14.25 6.93
N GLY A 78 -19.89 15.37 6.79
CA GLY A 78 -19.78 16.36 7.85
C GLY A 78 -18.36 16.64 8.34
N LEU A 79 -17.34 15.89 7.92
CA LEU A 79 -15.95 16.24 8.25
C LEU A 79 -15.40 17.38 7.39
N ASP A 80 -15.93 17.60 6.19
CA ASP A 80 -15.45 18.64 5.27
C ASP A 80 -15.67 20.07 5.81
N LYS A 81 -16.63 20.24 6.73
CA LYS A 81 -16.92 21.54 7.37
C LYS A 81 -15.75 22.10 8.17
N PHE A 82 -14.86 21.23 8.65
CA PHE A 82 -13.66 21.61 9.40
C PHE A 82 -12.45 21.90 8.49
N GLN A 83 -12.56 21.61 7.19
CA GLN A 83 -11.48 21.82 6.23
C GLN A 83 -11.51 23.23 5.63
N ARG A 84 -10.40 23.64 5.00
CA ARG A 84 -10.25 24.96 4.39
C ARG A 84 -9.58 24.88 3.02
N GLY A 85 -9.90 25.84 2.16
CA GLY A 85 -9.30 25.97 0.83
C GLY A 85 -9.41 24.70 -0.01
N TYR A 86 -8.29 24.29 -0.59
CA TYR A 86 -8.21 23.11 -1.45
C TYR A 86 -8.43 21.78 -0.72
N MET A 87 -8.31 21.73 0.61
CA MET A 87 -8.50 20.49 1.37
C MET A 87 -9.98 20.09 1.52
N LYS A 88 -10.90 20.97 1.09
CA LYS A 88 -12.31 20.64 0.96
C LYS A 88 -12.60 19.82 -0.29
N MET A 89 -13.66 19.03 -0.26
CA MET A 89 -14.23 18.44 -1.46
C MET A 89 -14.75 19.57 -2.37
N GLN A 90 -14.19 19.69 -3.58
CA GLN A 90 -14.41 20.85 -4.46
C GLN A 90 -15.59 20.71 -5.43
N VAL A 91 -16.15 19.50 -5.57
CA VAL A 91 -17.31 19.21 -6.41
C VAL A 91 -18.39 18.48 -5.60
N PRO A 92 -19.67 18.51 -6.00
CA PRO A 92 -20.73 17.76 -5.34
C PRO A 92 -20.46 16.25 -5.31
N TYR A 93 -20.98 15.55 -4.29
CA TYR A 93 -20.73 14.11 -4.14
C TYR A 93 -21.23 13.28 -5.32
N GLN A 94 -22.32 13.70 -5.98
CA GLN A 94 -22.85 13.01 -7.16
C GLN A 94 -21.84 13.03 -8.31
N GLU A 95 -21.20 14.18 -8.53
CA GLU A 95 -20.20 14.34 -9.59
C GLU A 95 -18.96 13.50 -9.28
N TYR A 96 -18.46 13.59 -8.04
CA TYR A 96 -17.32 12.80 -7.59
C TYR A 96 -17.55 11.29 -7.74
N PHE A 97 -18.66 10.77 -7.20
CA PHE A 97 -18.94 9.34 -7.25
C PHE A 97 -19.38 8.87 -8.65
N ALA A 98 -19.93 9.73 -9.50
CA ALA A 98 -20.20 9.37 -10.90
C ALA A 98 -18.93 8.95 -11.66
N TYR A 99 -17.78 9.50 -11.27
CA TYR A 99 -16.47 9.08 -11.80
C TYR A 99 -15.80 7.99 -10.95
N VAL A 100 -15.59 8.27 -9.67
CA VAL A 100 -14.70 7.45 -8.85
C VAL A 100 -15.28 6.08 -8.55
N LEU A 101 -16.60 5.96 -8.44
CA LEU A 101 -17.25 4.68 -8.20
C LEU A 101 -17.02 3.67 -9.35
N PRO A 102 -17.35 3.97 -10.61
CA PRO A 102 -17.04 3.05 -11.70
C PRO A 102 -15.53 2.84 -11.88
N ALA A 103 -14.69 3.87 -11.69
CA ALA A 103 -13.25 3.74 -11.82
C ALA A 103 -12.63 2.75 -10.82
N VAL A 104 -12.99 2.84 -9.54
CA VAL A 104 -12.50 1.94 -8.50
C VAL A 104 -13.11 0.54 -8.63
N ILE A 105 -14.38 0.41 -9.02
CA ILE A 105 -14.99 -0.91 -9.31
C ILE A 105 -14.25 -1.59 -10.46
N LEU A 106 -14.01 -0.88 -11.55
CA LEU A 106 -13.27 -1.41 -12.71
C LEU A 106 -11.84 -1.76 -12.35
N PHE A 107 -11.16 -0.98 -11.51
CA PHE A 107 -9.87 -1.36 -10.94
C PHE A 107 -9.93 -2.69 -10.20
N ILE A 108 -10.89 -2.85 -9.28
CA ILE A 108 -11.08 -4.09 -8.52
C ILE A 108 -11.39 -5.27 -9.46
N ILE A 109 -12.23 -5.07 -10.49
CA ILE A 109 -12.49 -6.09 -11.51
C ILE A 109 -11.20 -6.45 -12.24
N GLY A 110 -10.40 -5.46 -12.66
CA GLY A 110 -9.11 -5.67 -13.32
C GLY A 110 -8.14 -6.47 -12.47
N LEU A 111 -8.10 -6.21 -11.16
CA LEU A 111 -7.30 -6.98 -10.21
C LEU A 111 -7.70 -8.47 -10.17
N HIS A 112 -8.94 -8.83 -10.47
CA HIS A 112 -9.44 -10.20 -10.25
C HIS A 112 -9.75 -10.97 -11.55
N ILE A 113 -10.04 -10.30 -12.66
CA ILE A 113 -10.49 -10.92 -13.92
C ILE A 113 -9.53 -12.00 -14.45
N ARG A 114 -8.24 -11.81 -14.20
CA ARG A 114 -7.17 -12.74 -14.61
C ARG A 114 -6.51 -13.48 -13.45
N ALA A 115 -6.99 -13.30 -12.21
CA ALA A 115 -6.34 -13.84 -11.02
C ALA A 115 -6.45 -15.38 -10.91
N GLY A 116 -7.39 -16.01 -11.62
CA GLY A 116 -7.66 -17.44 -11.48
C GLY A 116 -8.00 -17.78 -10.02
N LEU A 117 -7.31 -18.75 -9.44
CA LEU A 117 -7.45 -19.13 -8.02
C LEU A 117 -6.48 -18.36 -7.10
N MET A 118 -6.10 -17.13 -7.45
CA MET A 118 -5.13 -16.28 -6.71
C MET A 118 -3.76 -16.94 -6.51
N GLU A 119 -3.36 -17.81 -7.43
CA GLU A 119 -2.10 -18.56 -7.32
C GLU A 119 -0.85 -17.67 -7.31
N GLY A 120 -0.94 -16.41 -7.77
CA GLY A 120 0.18 -15.45 -7.73
C GLY A 120 0.45 -14.80 -6.39
N GLU A 121 -0.25 -15.24 -5.34
CA GLU A 121 -0.06 -14.79 -3.96
C GLU A 121 -0.01 -15.97 -2.97
N TYR A 122 -0.23 -17.19 -3.48
CA TYR A 122 -0.21 -18.40 -2.69
C TYR A 122 1.21 -18.85 -2.40
N VAL A 123 1.46 -19.19 -1.13
CA VAL A 123 2.77 -19.66 -0.67
C VAL A 123 2.72 -21.18 -0.49
N GLU A 124 3.52 -21.91 -1.27
CA GLU A 124 3.71 -23.34 -1.10
C GLU A 124 4.62 -23.62 0.12
N GLU A 125 4.02 -23.66 1.32
CA GLU A 125 4.73 -23.77 2.62
C GLU A 125 5.78 -24.89 2.63
N GLU A 126 5.42 -26.07 2.14
CA GLU A 126 6.32 -27.24 2.11
C GLU A 126 7.54 -27.05 1.20
N LYS A 127 7.38 -26.35 0.07
CA LYS A 127 8.53 -26.04 -0.80
C LYS A 127 9.44 -25.01 -0.17
N VAL A 128 8.87 -23.95 0.44
CA VAL A 128 9.65 -22.96 1.19
C VAL A 128 10.44 -23.64 2.33
N LYS A 129 9.81 -24.56 3.05
CA LYS A 129 10.46 -25.34 4.11
C LYS A 129 11.60 -26.22 3.59
N LYS A 130 11.39 -26.96 2.49
CA LYS A 130 12.46 -27.74 1.84
C LYS A 130 13.61 -26.84 1.40
N PHE A 131 13.31 -25.70 0.79
CA PHE A 131 14.32 -24.74 0.34
C PHE A 131 15.15 -24.18 1.50
N VAL A 132 14.51 -23.76 2.58
CA VAL A 132 15.19 -23.22 3.77
C VAL A 132 16.01 -24.30 4.48
N ASN A 133 15.54 -25.54 4.53
CA ASN A 133 16.30 -26.65 5.10
C ASN A 133 17.56 -26.98 4.27
N LYS A 134 17.49 -26.87 2.93
CA LYS A 134 18.66 -27.02 2.05
C LYS A 134 19.63 -25.84 2.18
N ASN A 135 19.13 -24.65 2.47
CA ASN A 135 19.90 -23.41 2.55
C ASN A 135 19.72 -22.68 3.91
N PRO A 136 20.11 -23.28 5.04
CA PRO A 136 19.75 -22.77 6.37
C PRO A 136 20.35 -21.41 6.72
N GLN A 137 21.48 -21.03 6.10
CA GLN A 137 22.15 -19.75 6.33
C GLN A 137 21.53 -18.60 5.52
N LEU A 138 20.89 -18.91 4.38
CA LEU A 138 20.41 -17.91 3.44
C LEU A 138 19.37 -16.92 4.03
N PRO A 139 18.39 -17.33 4.86
CA PRO A 139 17.50 -16.38 5.51
C PRO A 139 18.25 -15.36 6.38
N TYR A 140 19.30 -15.78 7.08
CA TYR A 140 20.11 -14.89 7.92
C TYR A 140 21.00 -13.97 7.09
N ILE A 141 21.52 -14.47 5.96
CA ILE A 141 22.23 -13.63 4.98
C ILE A 141 21.30 -12.53 4.45
N PHE A 142 20.05 -12.84 4.13
CA PHE A 142 19.06 -11.84 3.70
C PHE A 142 18.78 -10.79 4.78
N VAL A 143 18.69 -11.22 6.04
CA VAL A 143 18.59 -10.30 7.18
C VAL A 143 19.83 -9.40 7.29
N GLY A 144 21.02 -9.97 7.21
CA GLY A 144 22.28 -9.23 7.24
C GLY A 144 22.40 -8.21 6.10
N ILE A 145 22.16 -8.65 4.86
CA ILE A 145 22.12 -7.77 3.67
C ILE A 145 21.12 -6.65 3.89
N GLY A 146 19.92 -6.94 4.41
CA GLY A 146 18.91 -5.92 4.62
C GLY A 146 19.32 -4.87 5.64
N PHE A 147 20.00 -5.24 6.72
CA PHE A 147 20.53 -4.27 7.69
C PHE A 147 21.70 -3.46 7.12
N VAL A 148 22.67 -4.12 6.49
CA VAL A 148 23.82 -3.44 5.86
C VAL A 148 23.34 -2.48 4.79
N ALA A 149 22.38 -2.89 3.95
CA ALA A 149 21.80 -2.04 2.92
C ALA A 149 20.96 -0.89 3.49
N SER A 150 20.28 -1.09 4.63
CA SER A 150 19.58 0.01 5.32
C SER A 150 20.54 1.13 5.71
N VAL A 151 21.75 0.77 6.17
CA VAL A 151 22.80 1.71 6.53
C VAL A 151 23.44 2.30 5.28
N ALA A 152 23.78 1.47 4.28
CA ALA A 152 24.37 1.91 3.02
C ALA A 152 23.49 2.95 2.29
N ALA A 153 22.16 2.78 2.32
CA ALA A 153 21.22 3.68 1.66
C ALA A 153 21.31 5.14 2.13
N SER A 154 21.81 5.43 3.34
CA SER A 154 21.99 6.81 3.81
C SER A 154 23.22 7.50 3.21
N PHE A 155 24.21 6.74 2.72
CA PHE A 155 25.45 7.27 2.15
C PHE A 155 25.34 7.57 0.65
N PHE A 156 24.42 6.91 -0.06
CA PHE A 156 24.25 7.07 -1.50
C PHE A 156 23.02 7.93 -1.83
N ARG A 157 23.21 8.97 -2.64
CA ARG A 157 22.10 9.74 -3.22
C ARG A 157 21.63 9.10 -4.53
N SER A 158 20.42 9.47 -4.98
CA SER A 158 19.86 9.12 -6.31
C SER A 158 19.57 7.62 -6.55
N GLU A 159 19.83 7.10 -7.75
CA GLU A 159 19.43 5.77 -8.20
C GLU A 159 20.14 4.63 -7.44
N LEU A 160 21.41 4.83 -7.04
CA LEU A 160 22.14 3.85 -6.22
C LEU A 160 21.53 3.70 -4.82
N GLY A 161 21.11 4.82 -4.21
CA GLY A 161 20.39 4.80 -2.93
C GLY A 161 19.10 3.99 -3.01
N PHE A 162 18.40 4.03 -4.16
CA PHE A 162 17.20 3.24 -4.38
C PHE A 162 17.46 1.72 -4.43
N ILE A 163 18.59 1.30 -5.02
CA ILE A 163 18.98 -0.13 -5.00
C ILE A 163 19.21 -0.60 -3.57
N PHE A 164 19.94 0.18 -2.76
CA PHE A 164 20.13 -0.15 -1.34
C PHE A 164 18.83 -0.11 -0.54
N TYR A 165 17.91 0.80 -0.87
CA TYR A 165 16.57 0.80 -0.30
C TYR A 165 15.82 -0.51 -0.60
N LEU A 166 15.85 -1.01 -1.84
CA LEU A 166 15.23 -2.29 -2.17
C LEU A 166 15.92 -3.47 -1.47
N LEU A 167 17.25 -3.50 -1.46
CA LEU A 167 18.03 -4.52 -0.74
C LEU A 167 17.76 -4.47 0.76
N SER A 168 17.47 -3.31 1.33
CA SER A 168 17.07 -3.18 2.74
C SER A 168 15.83 -4.01 3.07
N GLY A 169 14.94 -4.19 2.08
CA GLY A 169 13.73 -5.00 2.19
C GLY A 169 13.99 -6.50 2.37
N PHE A 170 15.20 -6.98 2.05
CA PHE A 170 15.55 -8.40 2.17
C PHE A 170 15.49 -8.88 3.62
N LYS A 171 15.64 -8.00 4.62
CA LYS A 171 15.45 -8.38 6.02
C LYS A 171 14.04 -8.88 6.34
N PHE A 172 13.02 -8.34 5.67
CA PHE A 172 11.65 -8.83 5.80
C PHE A 172 11.51 -10.19 5.13
N ILE A 173 12.10 -10.37 3.96
CA ILE A 173 12.04 -11.63 3.21
C ILE A 173 12.75 -12.75 3.98
N GLY A 174 13.96 -12.50 4.48
CA GLY A 174 14.68 -13.43 5.34
C GLY A 174 13.89 -13.78 6.60
N THR A 175 13.18 -12.81 7.19
CA THR A 175 12.28 -13.08 8.32
C THR A 175 11.09 -13.96 7.91
N PHE A 176 10.48 -13.72 6.75
CA PHE A 176 9.40 -14.57 6.24
C PHE A 176 9.87 -16.00 5.97
N MET A 177 11.07 -16.17 5.43
CA MET A 177 11.71 -17.48 5.24
C MET A 177 11.96 -18.19 6.58
N ILE A 178 12.42 -17.48 7.61
CA ILE A 178 12.60 -18.05 8.95
C ILE A 178 11.25 -18.50 9.51
N ILE A 179 10.21 -17.67 9.41
CA ILE A 179 8.87 -18.01 9.90
C ILE A 179 8.40 -19.26 9.17
N LEU A 180 8.28 -19.25 7.85
CA LEU A 180 7.65 -20.34 7.10
C LEU A 180 8.52 -21.61 7.02
N GLY A 181 9.83 -21.46 6.91
CA GLY A 181 10.74 -22.57 6.62
C GLY A 181 11.43 -23.19 7.83
N SER A 182 11.56 -22.48 8.96
CA SER A 182 12.22 -23.04 10.15
C SER A 182 11.24 -23.76 11.09
N ARG A 183 11.74 -24.79 11.79
CA ARG A 183 10.97 -25.53 12.81
C ARG A 183 10.45 -24.60 13.90
N ASN A 184 11.32 -23.74 14.44
CA ASN A 184 10.98 -22.76 15.46
C ASN A 184 11.19 -21.36 14.91
N VAL A 185 10.28 -20.44 15.23
CA VAL A 185 10.52 -19.01 15.05
C VAL A 185 11.74 -18.59 15.86
N LYS A 186 12.41 -17.52 15.41
CA LYS A 186 13.57 -16.95 16.08
C LYS A 186 13.20 -15.55 16.58
N PRO A 187 12.62 -15.42 17.79
CA PRO A 187 12.06 -14.15 18.26
C PRO A 187 13.06 -13.00 18.24
N ILE A 188 14.34 -13.27 18.52
CA ILE A 188 15.41 -12.27 18.48
C ILE A 188 15.56 -11.65 17.08
N VAL A 189 15.48 -12.45 16.02
CA VAL A 189 15.58 -11.95 14.64
C VAL A 189 14.36 -11.10 14.29
N LEU A 190 13.17 -11.55 14.70
CA LEU A 190 11.93 -10.81 14.48
C LEU A 190 11.95 -9.47 15.23
N ALA A 191 12.37 -9.49 16.50
CA ALA A 191 12.50 -8.30 17.34
C ALA A 191 13.53 -7.33 16.74
N ALA A 192 14.67 -7.81 16.24
CA ALA A 192 15.65 -6.96 15.57
C ALA A 192 15.05 -6.32 14.29
N VAL A 193 14.43 -7.11 13.41
CA VAL A 193 13.91 -6.61 12.14
C VAL A 193 12.75 -5.63 12.34
N TYR A 194 11.72 -6.02 13.10
CA TYR A 194 10.54 -5.17 13.32
C TYR A 194 10.80 -4.06 14.34
N GLY A 195 11.68 -4.28 15.31
CA GLY A 195 12.19 -3.22 16.18
C GLY A 195 12.89 -2.12 15.39
N SER A 196 13.66 -2.48 14.35
CA SER A 196 14.27 -1.47 13.47
C SER A 196 13.24 -0.65 12.69
N VAL A 197 12.12 -1.26 12.29
CA VAL A 197 11.03 -0.53 11.62
C VAL A 197 10.30 0.39 12.58
N ILE A 198 10.05 -0.06 13.81
CA ILE A 198 9.44 0.75 14.85
C ILE A 198 10.34 1.96 15.14
N ALA A 199 11.63 1.73 15.39
CA ALA A 199 12.60 2.79 15.68
C ALA A 199 12.69 3.82 14.55
N THR A 200 12.78 3.37 13.30
CA THR A 200 12.82 4.27 12.13
C THR A 200 11.50 4.99 11.88
N SER A 201 10.37 4.36 12.17
CA SER A 201 9.04 4.98 12.04
C SER A 201 8.81 6.06 13.07
N LEU A 202 9.30 5.87 14.30
CA LEU A 202 9.29 6.88 15.36
C LEU A 202 10.22 8.03 14.97
N SER A 203 11.50 7.76 14.69
CA SER A 203 12.47 8.83 14.41
C SER A 203 12.11 9.70 13.20
N ARG A 204 11.48 9.12 12.17
CA ARG A 204 11.08 9.85 10.95
C ARG A 204 9.62 10.29 10.93
N ALA A 205 8.82 9.93 11.94
CA ALA A 205 7.36 10.11 11.95
C ALA A 205 6.67 9.56 10.67
N MET A 206 7.15 8.41 10.17
CA MET A 206 6.72 7.74 8.93
C MET A 206 6.07 6.37 9.20
N PHE A 207 4.94 6.37 9.89
CA PHE A 207 4.26 5.14 10.33
C PHE A 207 3.60 4.28 9.24
N HIS A 208 3.57 4.73 7.97
CA HIS A 208 2.98 3.93 6.89
C HIS A 208 3.76 2.62 6.69
N ASP A 209 5.09 2.72 6.73
CA ASP A 209 6.01 1.60 6.58
C ASP A 209 5.75 0.55 7.66
N LEU A 210 5.64 0.97 8.92
CA LEU A 210 5.31 0.10 10.05
C LEU A 210 3.98 -0.64 9.84
N LEU A 211 2.91 0.08 9.54
CA LEU A 211 1.58 -0.52 9.39
C LEU A 211 1.55 -1.56 8.25
N THR A 212 2.18 -1.23 7.13
CA THR A 212 2.25 -2.12 5.96
C THR A 212 3.02 -3.40 6.26
N TRP A 213 4.21 -3.28 6.84
CA TRP A 213 5.03 -4.45 7.18
C TRP A 213 4.41 -5.30 8.29
N VAL A 214 3.67 -4.71 9.22
CA VAL A 214 2.90 -5.45 10.24
C VAL A 214 1.77 -6.28 9.60
N ILE A 215 1.07 -5.77 8.59
CA ILE A 215 0.05 -6.56 7.87
C ILE A 215 0.69 -7.76 7.17
N PHE A 216 1.82 -7.55 6.48
CA PHE A 216 2.53 -8.65 5.81
C PHE A 216 3.10 -9.66 6.82
N LEU A 217 3.64 -9.21 7.94
CA LEU A 217 4.06 -10.08 9.05
C LEU A 217 2.90 -10.94 9.54
N GLY A 218 1.77 -10.31 9.87
CA GLY A 218 0.57 -11.00 10.35
C GLY A 218 0.05 -12.01 9.33
N SER A 219 0.11 -11.69 8.04
CA SER A 219 -0.27 -12.59 6.95
C SER A 219 0.63 -13.83 6.90
N VAL A 220 1.95 -13.65 6.98
CA VAL A 220 2.92 -14.75 6.96
C VAL A 220 2.82 -15.63 8.21
N PHE A 221 2.63 -15.02 9.39
CA PHE A 221 2.33 -15.76 10.62
C PHE A 221 1.03 -16.56 10.50
N ALA A 222 -0.03 -15.95 9.98
CA ALA A 222 -1.31 -16.61 9.83
C ALA A 222 -1.23 -17.79 8.84
N ILE A 223 -0.40 -17.70 7.79
CA ILE A 223 -0.17 -18.82 6.86
C ILE A 223 0.42 -20.02 7.61
N LYS A 224 1.47 -19.82 8.41
CA LYS A 224 2.12 -20.90 9.16
C LYS A 224 1.23 -21.48 10.27
N TYR A 225 0.65 -20.62 11.10
CA TYR A 225 0.03 -21.03 12.36
C TYR A 225 -1.48 -21.22 12.28
N LYS A 226 -2.11 -20.74 11.19
CA LYS A 226 -3.54 -20.93 10.89
C LYS A 226 -4.42 -20.60 12.11
N PRO A 227 -4.32 -19.37 12.66
CA PRO A 227 -5.04 -18.97 13.85
C PRO A 227 -6.56 -19.10 13.64
N ARG A 228 -7.27 -19.38 14.73
CA ARG A 228 -8.74 -19.39 14.72
C ARG A 228 -9.31 -18.01 14.37
N LEU A 229 -10.54 -17.97 13.91
CA LEU A 229 -11.20 -16.76 13.40
C LEU A 229 -11.26 -15.65 14.47
N GLU A 230 -11.49 -16.01 15.73
CA GLU A 230 -11.60 -15.10 16.86
C GLU A 230 -10.27 -14.42 17.16
N VAL A 231 -9.18 -15.19 17.13
CA VAL A 231 -7.82 -14.67 17.32
C VAL A 231 -7.47 -13.72 16.17
N LYS A 232 -7.81 -14.10 14.93
CA LYS A 232 -7.61 -13.23 13.76
C LYS A 232 -8.41 -11.93 13.88
N ALA A 233 -9.67 -12.00 14.31
CA ALA A 233 -10.54 -10.84 14.54
C ALA A 233 -9.99 -9.91 15.63
N MET A 234 -9.50 -10.48 16.74
CA MET A 234 -8.85 -9.73 17.82
C MET A 234 -7.61 -8.97 17.32
N PHE A 235 -6.72 -9.64 16.58
CA PHE A 235 -5.54 -8.98 15.99
C PHE A 235 -5.92 -7.90 14.98
N ALA A 236 -6.92 -8.15 14.13
CA ALA A 236 -7.42 -7.15 13.18
C ALA A 236 -8.00 -5.92 13.90
N GLY A 237 -8.80 -6.13 14.96
CA GLY A 237 -9.33 -5.05 15.79
C GLY A 237 -8.22 -4.26 16.47
N ALA A 238 -7.26 -4.93 17.09
CA ALA A 238 -6.08 -4.29 17.70
C ALA A 238 -5.26 -3.49 16.68
N PHE A 239 -5.08 -4.02 15.47
CA PHE A 239 -4.39 -3.33 14.38
C PHE A 239 -5.13 -2.07 13.92
N VAL A 240 -6.46 -2.14 13.75
CA VAL A 240 -7.28 -0.98 13.38
C VAL A 240 -7.20 0.11 14.47
N LEU A 241 -7.31 -0.27 15.74
CA LEU A 241 -7.16 0.66 16.87
C LEU A 241 -5.77 1.30 16.89
N LEU A 242 -4.71 0.52 16.69
CA LEU A 242 -3.34 1.04 16.58
C LEU A 242 -3.19 2.01 15.41
N ALA A 243 -3.72 1.66 14.23
CA ALA A 243 -3.65 2.51 13.05
C ALA A 243 -4.39 3.83 13.25
N VAL A 244 -5.60 3.80 13.81
CA VAL A 244 -6.39 5.00 14.15
C VAL A 244 -5.64 5.85 15.18
N PHE A 245 -5.17 5.24 16.27
CA PHE A 245 -4.40 5.92 17.30
C PHE A 245 -3.18 6.64 16.72
N ILE A 246 -2.37 5.93 15.92
CA ILE A 246 -1.21 6.51 15.22
C ILE A 246 -1.64 7.69 14.35
N GLN A 247 -2.71 7.56 13.54
CA GLN A 247 -3.14 8.65 12.65
C GLN A 247 -3.55 9.90 13.42
N MET A 248 -4.20 9.74 14.58
CA MET A 248 -4.66 10.84 15.42
C MET A 248 -3.49 11.61 16.04
N ILE A 249 -2.48 10.92 16.56
CA ILE A 249 -1.34 11.57 17.23
C ILE A 249 -0.27 12.06 16.25
N LYS A 250 -0.23 11.54 15.02
CA LYS A 250 0.85 11.82 14.05
C LYS A 250 0.94 13.29 13.63
N GLY A 251 -0.12 14.08 13.79
CA GLY A 251 -0.09 15.53 13.61
C GLY A 251 0.73 16.21 14.69
N ASP A 252 0.29 16.03 15.93
CA ASP A 252 0.89 16.58 17.14
C ASP A 252 2.36 16.12 17.27
N TYR A 253 2.63 14.82 17.05
CA TYR A 253 3.98 14.25 17.09
C TYR A 253 4.95 14.88 16.07
N ARG A 254 4.45 15.19 14.86
CA ARG A 254 5.27 15.87 13.84
C ARG A 254 5.51 17.34 14.17
N GLN A 255 4.57 17.98 14.85
CA GLN A 255 4.77 19.35 15.31
C GLN A 255 5.91 19.39 16.35
N ALA A 256 5.84 18.53 17.37
CA ALA A 256 6.87 18.41 18.39
C ALA A 256 8.26 18.11 17.77
N THR A 257 8.33 17.11 16.88
CA THR A 257 9.62 16.66 16.33
C THR A 257 10.17 17.51 15.18
N TRP A 258 9.34 17.96 14.24
CA TRP A 258 9.84 18.67 13.05
C TRP A 258 9.85 20.19 13.19
N LYS A 259 9.00 20.76 14.05
CA LYS A 259 8.90 22.22 14.22
C LYS A 259 9.53 22.71 15.52
N GLU A 260 9.33 21.97 16.60
CA GLU A 260 9.78 22.37 17.95
C GLU A 260 11.18 21.79 18.27
N GLY A 261 11.73 20.97 17.37
CA GLY A 261 13.13 20.52 17.40
C GLY A 261 13.37 19.35 18.33
N GLU A 262 12.33 18.69 18.84
CA GLU A 262 12.48 17.51 19.68
C GLU A 262 13.03 16.32 18.88
N GLU A 263 13.96 15.58 19.49
CA GLU A 263 14.46 14.36 18.87
C GLU A 263 13.33 13.33 18.78
N GLY A 264 13.09 12.82 17.57
CA GLY A 264 12.05 11.83 17.32
C GLY A 264 12.35 10.52 18.05
N GLY A 265 11.49 10.11 18.97
CA GLY A 265 11.66 8.88 19.73
C GLY A 265 10.45 8.52 20.58
N ILE A 266 10.66 7.61 21.53
CA ILE A 266 9.65 7.17 22.50
C ILE A 266 9.28 8.31 23.46
N GLU A 267 10.26 9.12 23.89
CA GLU A 267 10.04 10.24 24.80
C GLU A 267 9.15 11.31 24.18
N ALA A 268 9.45 11.75 22.95
CA ALA A 268 8.60 12.68 22.21
C ALA A 268 7.18 12.12 22.00
N LEU A 269 7.04 10.80 21.85
CA LEU A 269 5.74 10.13 21.71
C LEU A 269 4.97 10.17 23.03
N GLN A 270 5.62 9.86 24.16
CA GLN A 270 5.02 9.93 25.49
C GLN A 270 4.54 11.36 25.79
N LYS A 271 5.40 12.35 25.56
CA LYS A 271 5.05 13.76 25.74
C LYS A 271 3.85 14.18 24.88
N THR A 272 3.84 13.78 23.60
CA THR A 272 2.69 14.05 22.71
C THR A 272 1.38 13.45 23.24
N ILE A 273 1.44 12.25 23.82
CA ILE A 273 0.28 11.58 24.39
C ILE A 273 -0.20 12.32 25.65
N GLU A 274 0.71 12.69 26.54
CA GLU A 274 0.42 13.43 27.78
C GLU A 274 -0.22 14.79 27.48
N GLU A 275 0.38 15.59 26.60
CA GLU A 275 -0.17 16.88 26.17
C GLU A 275 -1.53 16.73 25.46
N GLY A 276 -1.70 15.64 24.70
CA GLY A 276 -2.94 15.31 24.02
C GLY A 276 -4.09 14.94 24.97
N GLN A 277 -3.78 14.42 26.17
CA GLN A 277 -4.77 14.13 27.21
C GLN A 277 -5.22 15.41 27.92
N GLU A 278 -4.31 16.35 28.16
CA GLU A 278 -4.61 17.61 28.88
C GLU A 278 -5.45 18.60 28.03
N LYS A 279 -5.23 18.69 26.71
CA LYS A 279 -5.81 19.74 25.84
C LYS A 279 -7.13 19.38 25.13
N LYS A 280 -8.14 18.88 25.86
CA LYS A 280 -9.52 18.53 25.38
C LYS A 280 -9.73 17.13 24.77
N GLY A 281 -8.96 16.15 25.24
CA GLY A 281 -9.18 14.75 24.90
C GLY A 281 -8.70 14.35 23.50
N ILE A 282 -8.25 13.11 23.38
CA ILE A 282 -7.63 12.58 22.16
C ILE A 282 -8.64 12.50 21.01
N ILE A 283 -9.93 12.26 21.31
CA ILE A 283 -11.02 12.08 20.33
C ILE A 283 -11.90 13.33 20.29
N ASN A 284 -11.75 14.15 19.26
CA ASN A 284 -12.70 15.20 18.93
C ASN A 284 -12.93 15.29 17.42
N MET A 285 -14.01 15.95 17.00
CA MET A 285 -14.46 15.91 15.62
C MET A 285 -13.55 16.68 14.65
N GLU A 286 -12.79 17.65 15.16
CA GLU A 286 -11.77 18.39 14.39
C GLU A 286 -10.52 17.53 14.15
N LYS A 287 -10.01 16.82 15.17
CA LYS A 287 -8.91 15.85 15.05
C LYS A 287 -9.27 14.69 14.12
N LEU A 288 -10.52 14.22 14.17
CA LEU A 288 -11.05 13.24 13.22
C LEU A 288 -11.07 13.80 11.79
N ALA A 289 -11.48 15.06 11.61
CA ALA A 289 -11.47 15.70 10.29
C ALA A 289 -10.05 15.87 9.73
N VAL A 290 -9.08 16.28 10.55
CA VAL A 290 -7.65 16.37 10.15
C VAL A 290 -7.09 15.00 9.80
N SER A 291 -7.46 13.97 10.55
CA SER A 291 -7.09 12.57 10.26
C SER A 291 -7.72 12.10 8.95
N ASN A 292 -8.96 12.50 8.66
CA ASN A 292 -9.66 12.15 7.43
C ASN A 292 -8.90 12.62 6.18
N ILE A 293 -8.32 13.83 6.16
CA ILE A 293 -7.52 14.31 5.02
C ILE A 293 -6.43 13.30 4.63
N ARG A 294 -5.82 12.63 5.62
CA ARG A 294 -4.70 11.69 5.40
C ARG A 294 -5.14 10.39 4.73
N ILE A 295 -6.41 10.04 4.89
CA ILE A 295 -7.03 8.86 4.28
C ILE A 295 -8.06 9.25 3.21
N ASN A 296 -8.05 10.49 2.75
CA ASN A 296 -9.00 11.00 1.77
C ASN A 296 -8.20 11.59 0.60
N GLN A 297 -8.03 10.82 -0.48
CA GLN A 297 -7.48 11.35 -1.73
C GLN A 297 -8.54 12.04 -2.60
N GLY A 298 -9.81 11.89 -2.24
CA GLY A 298 -10.90 12.50 -2.99
C GLY A 298 -10.80 14.01 -3.06
N TYR A 299 -10.28 14.71 -2.04
CA TYR A 299 -10.14 16.18 -2.17
C TYR A 299 -9.20 16.56 -3.32
N ILE A 300 -8.10 15.83 -3.54
CA ILE A 300 -7.21 16.05 -4.69
C ILE A 300 -7.95 15.76 -6.00
N VAL A 301 -8.65 14.63 -6.08
CA VAL A 301 -9.43 14.26 -7.27
C VAL A 301 -10.52 15.31 -7.56
N THR A 302 -11.23 15.83 -6.56
CA THR A 302 -12.23 16.89 -6.79
C THR A 302 -11.61 18.21 -7.24
N ASN A 303 -10.40 18.55 -6.78
CA ASN A 303 -9.67 19.71 -7.29
C ASN A 303 -9.30 19.52 -8.77
N ILE A 304 -8.84 18.33 -9.15
CA ILE A 304 -8.57 17.95 -10.54
C ILE A 304 -9.86 18.07 -11.37
N MET A 305 -10.98 17.49 -10.93
CA MET A 305 -12.26 17.55 -11.66
C MET A 305 -12.77 18.97 -11.86
N LYS A 306 -12.52 19.86 -10.88
CA LYS A 306 -12.86 21.29 -10.99
C LYS A 306 -11.90 22.06 -11.91
N HIS A 307 -10.66 21.60 -12.06
CA HIS A 307 -9.62 22.27 -12.82
C HIS A 307 -9.54 21.79 -14.27
N VAL A 308 -9.68 20.50 -14.51
CA VAL A 308 -9.64 19.84 -15.81
C VAL A 308 -11.07 19.41 -16.16
N PRO A 309 -11.64 19.81 -17.32
CA PRO A 309 -11.00 20.53 -18.42
C PRO A 309 -11.10 22.07 -18.35
N ALA A 310 -11.67 22.64 -17.27
CA ALA A 310 -12.08 24.04 -17.23
C ALA A 310 -10.94 25.07 -17.38
N LYS A 311 -9.73 24.73 -16.92
CA LYS A 311 -8.53 25.60 -16.92
C LYS A 311 -7.32 24.96 -17.59
N GLU A 312 -7.22 23.63 -17.50
CA GLU A 312 -6.22 22.85 -18.21
C GLU A 312 -6.94 21.77 -19.01
N PRO A 313 -6.69 21.59 -20.32
CA PRO A 313 -7.32 20.55 -21.10
C PRO A 313 -6.92 19.15 -20.64
N HIS A 314 -7.70 18.14 -21.03
CA HIS A 314 -7.29 16.75 -20.83
C HIS A 314 -5.95 16.48 -21.51
N ALA A 315 -5.08 15.71 -20.84
CA ALA A 315 -3.74 15.41 -21.34
C ALA A 315 -3.74 14.39 -22.50
N ASN A 316 -4.85 13.69 -22.73
CA ASN A 316 -5.06 12.77 -23.85
C ASN A 316 -3.93 11.74 -24.03
N GLY A 317 -3.36 11.23 -22.93
CA GLY A 317 -2.30 10.21 -22.93
C GLY A 317 -0.87 10.75 -23.04
N GLN A 318 -0.67 12.04 -23.35
CA GLN A 318 0.68 12.63 -23.39
C GLN A 318 1.38 12.51 -22.04
N GLU A 319 0.62 12.66 -20.98
CA GLU A 319 1.09 12.52 -19.61
C GLU A 319 1.56 11.10 -19.30
N LEU A 320 0.77 10.09 -19.71
CA LEU A 320 1.11 8.69 -19.50
C LEU A 320 2.39 8.29 -20.24
N MET A 321 2.65 8.86 -21.41
CA MET A 321 3.88 8.61 -22.16
C MET A 321 5.12 9.03 -21.36
N VAL A 322 5.08 10.22 -20.75
CA VAL A 322 6.16 10.69 -19.87
C VAL A 322 6.35 9.76 -18.68
N PHE A 323 5.24 9.23 -18.14
CA PHE A 323 5.26 8.27 -17.03
C PHE A 323 5.74 6.88 -17.40
N MET A 324 5.62 6.44 -18.66
CA MET A 324 6.15 5.15 -19.10
C MET A 324 7.65 5.22 -19.40
N GLU A 325 8.15 6.37 -19.85
CA GLU A 325 9.59 6.58 -20.12
C GLU A 325 10.42 6.67 -18.82
N ALA A 326 9.87 7.31 -17.78
CA ALA A 326 10.61 7.61 -16.54
C ALA A 326 11.03 6.38 -15.68
N PRO A 327 10.25 5.29 -15.56
CA PRO A 327 10.59 4.07 -14.84
C PRO A 327 11.72 3.25 -15.49
N ILE A 328 11.77 3.24 -16.82
CA ILE A 328 12.63 2.33 -17.61
C ILE A 328 14.02 2.93 -17.80
N LEU A 329 14.12 4.26 -18.00
CA LEU A 329 15.38 4.91 -18.32
C LEU A 329 16.11 5.44 -17.07
N PRO A 330 17.36 5.04 -16.81
CA PRO A 330 18.16 5.63 -15.74
C PRO A 330 18.43 7.11 -16.04
N ARG A 331 18.63 7.93 -15.00
CA ARG A 331 18.85 9.39 -15.16
C ARG A 331 20.05 9.76 -16.04
N ILE A 332 21.00 8.84 -16.21
CA ILE A 332 22.15 9.01 -17.13
C ILE A 332 21.65 9.09 -18.58
N ILE A 333 20.62 8.33 -18.94
CA ILE A 333 20.05 8.27 -20.29
C ILE A 333 18.90 9.29 -20.45
N ALA A 334 18.13 9.53 -19.38
CA ALA A 334 17.03 10.49 -19.36
C ALA A 334 17.20 11.50 -18.21
N PRO A 335 18.07 12.52 -18.36
CA PRO A 335 18.38 13.46 -17.28
C PRO A 335 17.20 14.36 -16.91
N ASN A 336 16.32 14.66 -17.86
CA ASN A 336 15.17 15.55 -17.69
C ASN A 336 13.88 14.82 -17.27
N LYS A 337 13.95 13.55 -16.87
CA LYS A 337 12.76 12.79 -16.47
C LYS A 337 12.12 13.38 -15.21
N LEU A 338 10.78 13.33 -15.15
CA LEU A 338 10.01 13.85 -14.01
C LEU A 338 10.50 13.29 -12.68
N ASN A 339 10.46 14.10 -11.63
CA ASN A 339 10.75 13.63 -10.28
C ASN A 339 9.52 12.95 -9.68
N ALA A 340 9.73 12.03 -8.75
CA ALA A 340 8.64 11.48 -7.94
C ALA A 340 7.94 12.62 -7.17
N GLY A 341 6.61 12.66 -7.24
CA GLY A 341 5.76 13.70 -6.67
C GLY A 341 6.07 15.11 -7.18
N ASP A 342 6.35 15.23 -8.47
CA ASP A 342 6.71 16.50 -9.12
C ASP A 342 5.67 17.59 -8.80
N ARG A 343 6.16 18.66 -8.17
CA ARG A 343 5.32 19.75 -7.68
C ARG A 343 4.69 20.54 -8.81
N GLU A 344 5.43 20.84 -9.87
CA GLU A 344 4.90 21.65 -10.97
C GLU A 344 3.79 20.91 -11.69
N PHE A 345 4.04 19.62 -11.92
CA PHE A 345 3.08 18.71 -12.50
C PHE A 345 1.81 18.57 -11.64
N PHE A 346 1.96 18.38 -10.34
CA PHE A 346 0.83 18.32 -9.42
C PHE A 346 0.00 19.62 -9.46
N MET A 347 0.66 20.78 -9.36
CA MET A 347 -0.03 22.08 -9.37
C MET A 347 -0.71 22.36 -10.72
N LYS A 348 -0.11 21.92 -11.83
CA LYS A 348 -0.66 22.07 -13.19
C LYS A 348 -2.05 21.44 -13.29
N TYR A 349 -2.21 20.18 -12.89
CA TYR A 349 -3.47 19.47 -13.10
C TYR A 349 -4.46 19.57 -11.94
N SER A 350 -3.98 19.69 -10.69
CA SER A 350 -4.88 19.88 -9.54
C SER A 350 -5.34 21.33 -9.39
N GLY A 351 -4.61 22.30 -9.92
CA GLY A 351 -4.82 23.72 -9.63
C GLY A 351 -4.53 24.13 -8.18
N MET A 352 -4.02 23.21 -7.36
CA MET A 352 -3.70 23.44 -5.95
C MET A 352 -2.32 24.06 -5.82
N ARG A 353 -2.19 25.15 -5.06
CA ARG A 353 -0.88 25.73 -4.75
C ARG A 353 -0.28 25.08 -3.52
N ILE A 354 0.88 24.43 -3.68
CA ILE A 354 1.63 23.83 -2.56
C ILE A 354 2.96 24.55 -2.33
N ALA A 355 3.42 24.55 -1.08
CA ALA A 355 4.64 25.23 -0.66
C ALA A 355 5.89 24.65 -1.36
N ARG A 356 6.96 25.45 -1.47
CA ARG A 356 8.27 24.94 -1.95
C ARG A 356 8.75 23.84 -1.00
N GLY A 357 9.24 22.74 -1.56
CA GLY A 357 9.65 21.55 -0.79
C GLY A 357 8.51 20.58 -0.44
N THR A 358 7.25 20.88 -0.78
CA THR A 358 6.13 19.94 -0.66
C THR A 358 5.97 19.15 -1.95
N SER A 359 5.80 17.84 -1.81
CA SER A 359 5.60 16.86 -2.89
C SER A 359 4.27 16.14 -2.64
N MET A 360 3.40 16.08 -3.63
CA MET A 360 2.10 15.40 -3.57
C MET A 360 1.82 14.69 -4.89
N GLY A 361 1.20 13.51 -4.82
CA GLY A 361 0.76 12.75 -5.99
C GLY A 361 -0.70 13.05 -6.33
N LEU A 362 -1.06 12.92 -7.61
CA LEU A 362 -2.43 13.11 -8.10
C LEU A 362 -3.33 11.88 -7.86
N SER A 363 -2.73 10.76 -7.45
CA SER A 363 -3.29 9.39 -7.45
C SER A 363 -3.54 8.83 -8.85
N SER A 364 -3.50 7.49 -8.99
CA SER A 364 -3.81 6.84 -10.28
C SER A 364 -5.24 7.11 -10.77
N VAL A 365 -6.18 7.37 -9.86
CA VAL A 365 -7.55 7.81 -10.20
C VAL A 365 -7.53 9.23 -10.77
N GLY A 366 -6.74 10.13 -10.19
CA GLY A 366 -6.52 11.47 -10.75
C GLY A 366 -5.87 11.41 -12.14
N ASP A 367 -4.81 10.61 -12.30
CA ASP A 367 -4.09 10.44 -13.57
C ASP A 367 -5.04 9.94 -14.69
N GLY A 368 -5.90 8.97 -14.37
CA GLY A 368 -6.93 8.48 -15.29
C GLY A 368 -7.92 9.57 -15.74
N TYR A 369 -8.38 10.40 -14.81
CA TYR A 369 -9.30 11.50 -15.12
C TYR A 369 -8.63 12.59 -15.96
N ILE A 370 -7.41 12.99 -15.60
CA ILE A 370 -6.64 14.02 -16.32
C ILE A 370 -6.49 13.64 -17.79
N ASN A 371 -6.15 12.38 -18.06
CA ASN A 371 -5.93 11.93 -19.43
C ASN A 371 -7.21 11.72 -20.23
N PHE A 372 -8.25 11.15 -19.62
CA PHE A 372 -9.36 10.56 -20.37
C PHE A 372 -10.75 10.89 -19.85
N GLY A 373 -10.86 11.80 -18.89
CA GLY A 373 -12.12 12.18 -18.24
C GLY A 373 -12.81 11.02 -17.54
N THR A 374 -14.13 11.11 -17.40
CA THR A 374 -14.91 10.18 -16.57
C THR A 374 -14.90 8.74 -17.11
N ILE A 375 -15.34 8.54 -18.36
CA ILE A 375 -15.50 7.19 -18.93
C ILE A 375 -14.13 6.58 -19.25
N GLY A 376 -13.28 7.32 -19.96
CA GLY A 376 -11.96 6.81 -20.33
C GLY A 376 -11.06 6.60 -19.11
N GLY A 377 -11.18 7.45 -18.08
CA GLY A 377 -10.46 7.27 -16.82
C GLY A 377 -10.89 5.99 -16.08
N ALA A 378 -12.17 5.63 -16.16
CA ALA A 378 -12.65 4.37 -15.57
C ALA A 378 -12.12 3.14 -16.33
N ILE A 379 -12.07 3.21 -17.67
CA ILE A 379 -11.44 2.17 -18.51
C ILE A 379 -9.94 2.07 -18.22
N PHE A 380 -9.26 3.19 -18.07
CA PHE A 380 -7.85 3.22 -17.65
C PHE A 380 -7.64 2.47 -16.33
N MET A 381 -8.50 2.71 -15.34
CA MET A 381 -8.42 2.01 -14.06
C MET A 381 -8.66 0.49 -14.17
N LEU A 382 -9.50 0.02 -15.11
CA LEU A 382 -9.61 -1.41 -15.44
C LEU A 382 -8.26 -1.97 -15.90
N ILE A 383 -7.64 -1.32 -16.88
CA ILE A 383 -6.36 -1.72 -17.45
C ILE A 383 -5.27 -1.71 -16.38
N TYR A 384 -5.28 -0.71 -15.50
CA TYR A 384 -4.35 -0.58 -14.39
C TYR A 384 -4.49 -1.73 -13.38
N GLY A 385 -5.71 -2.10 -13.01
CA GLY A 385 -5.95 -3.28 -12.19
C GLY A 385 -5.49 -4.58 -12.87
N MET A 386 -5.74 -4.72 -14.18
CA MET A 386 -5.27 -5.86 -14.97
C MET A 386 -3.74 -5.93 -15.02
N PHE A 387 -3.05 -4.81 -15.14
CA PHE A 387 -1.60 -4.75 -15.13
C PHE A 387 -1.00 -5.32 -13.82
N PHE A 388 -1.50 -4.93 -12.65
CA PHE A 388 -1.06 -5.55 -11.38
C PHE A 388 -1.39 -7.02 -11.30
N SER A 389 -2.54 -7.42 -11.85
CA SER A 389 -2.92 -8.81 -11.96
C SER A 389 -1.90 -9.62 -12.77
N GLU A 390 -1.41 -9.07 -13.88
CA GLU A 390 -0.37 -9.69 -14.71
C GLU A 390 0.95 -9.84 -13.98
N VAL A 391 1.41 -8.81 -13.27
CA VAL A 391 2.68 -8.88 -12.56
C VAL A 391 2.64 -10.01 -11.53
N LEU A 392 1.56 -10.14 -10.76
CA LEU A 392 1.40 -11.27 -9.83
C LEU A 392 1.35 -12.64 -10.56
N ARG A 393 0.75 -12.72 -11.75
CA ARG A 393 0.81 -13.94 -12.58
C ARG A 393 2.22 -14.27 -13.06
N LEU A 394 3.05 -13.26 -13.33
CA LEU A 394 4.44 -13.46 -13.68
C LEU A 394 5.22 -14.05 -12.49
N TYR A 395 5.03 -13.50 -11.29
CA TYR A 395 5.63 -14.04 -10.07
C TYR A 395 5.21 -15.50 -9.83
N LYS A 396 3.92 -15.82 -9.97
CA LYS A 396 3.41 -17.21 -9.94
C LYS A 396 4.21 -18.13 -10.88
N ARG A 397 4.37 -17.71 -12.14
CA ARG A 397 5.01 -18.54 -13.18
C ARG A 397 6.45 -18.85 -12.81
N PHE A 398 7.20 -17.86 -12.32
CA PHE A 398 8.58 -18.06 -11.89
C PHE A 398 8.70 -18.78 -10.55
N SER A 399 7.74 -18.62 -9.64
CA SER A 399 7.73 -19.33 -8.35
C SER A 399 7.63 -20.85 -8.48
N LYS A 400 7.23 -21.37 -9.65
CA LYS A 400 7.33 -22.81 -9.95
C LYS A 400 8.75 -23.34 -9.89
N TYR A 401 9.73 -22.51 -10.24
CA TYR A 401 11.17 -22.85 -10.24
C TYR A 401 11.90 -22.30 -9.01
N PHE A 402 11.34 -21.28 -8.38
CA PHE A 402 11.93 -20.52 -7.30
C PHE A 402 10.91 -20.30 -6.17
N SER A 403 10.75 -21.27 -5.28
CA SER A 403 9.66 -21.30 -4.31
C SER A 403 9.62 -20.10 -3.35
N ILE A 404 10.76 -19.48 -3.10
CA ILE A 404 10.85 -18.28 -2.23
C ILE A 404 10.51 -16.97 -2.96
N LEU A 405 10.43 -16.96 -4.29
CA LEU A 405 10.20 -15.75 -5.09
C LEU A 405 8.86 -15.08 -4.74
N ILE A 406 7.84 -15.88 -4.44
CA ILE A 406 6.53 -15.37 -4.04
C ILE A 406 6.58 -14.52 -2.77
N LEU A 407 7.54 -14.79 -1.87
CA LEU A 407 7.73 -14.04 -0.63
C LEU A 407 8.20 -12.60 -0.90
N PHE A 408 8.70 -12.29 -2.09
CA PHE A 408 9.11 -10.94 -2.49
C PHE A 408 7.96 -10.06 -2.96
N THR A 409 6.77 -10.61 -3.18
CA THR A 409 5.59 -9.83 -3.61
C THR A 409 5.26 -8.64 -2.68
N PRO A 410 5.37 -8.72 -1.34
CA PRO A 410 5.25 -7.55 -0.46
C PRO A 410 6.20 -6.40 -0.79
N LEU A 411 7.46 -6.73 -1.10
CA LEU A 411 8.48 -5.73 -1.41
C LEU A 411 8.21 -5.06 -2.76
N VAL A 412 7.81 -5.85 -3.75
CA VAL A 412 7.50 -5.41 -5.11
C VAL A 412 6.27 -4.50 -5.12
N PHE A 413 5.25 -4.85 -4.34
CA PHE A 413 3.99 -4.11 -4.26
C PHE A 413 3.95 -3.08 -3.14
N TYR A 414 5.06 -2.85 -2.43
CA TYR A 414 5.12 -1.92 -1.30
C TYR A 414 4.64 -0.50 -1.62
N TYR A 415 5.08 0.09 -2.73
CA TYR A 415 4.53 1.37 -3.23
C TYR A 415 3.21 1.18 -3.98
N PRO A 416 3.06 0.21 -4.89
CA PRO A 416 1.81 0.00 -5.62
C PRO A 416 0.54 -0.12 -4.76
N ILE A 417 0.61 -0.69 -3.55
CA ILE A 417 -0.56 -0.77 -2.66
C ILE A 417 -1.04 0.60 -2.16
N ARG A 418 -0.28 1.69 -2.39
CA ARG A 418 -0.56 3.05 -1.91
C ARG A 418 -1.30 3.86 -2.97
N PRO A 419 -2.59 4.16 -2.78
CA PRO A 419 -3.36 4.97 -3.74
C PRO A 419 -2.98 6.45 -3.77
N ASP A 420 -2.28 6.94 -2.74
CA ASP A 420 -1.83 8.35 -2.59
C ASP A 420 -0.60 8.69 -3.45
N CYS A 421 -0.06 7.72 -4.19
CA CYS A 421 1.05 7.93 -5.11
C CYS A 421 0.55 8.10 -6.55
N GLU A 422 1.21 8.97 -7.29
CA GLU A 422 1.06 9.10 -8.74
C GLU A 422 1.61 7.87 -9.48
N LEU A 423 1.06 7.61 -10.67
CA LEU A 423 1.38 6.43 -11.47
C LEU A 423 2.89 6.26 -11.71
N GLN A 424 3.61 7.36 -11.95
CA GLN A 424 5.04 7.35 -12.19
C GLN A 424 5.84 6.69 -11.05
N THR A 425 5.57 7.07 -9.80
CA THR A 425 6.28 6.53 -8.64
C THR A 425 5.94 5.06 -8.42
N ILE A 426 4.67 4.71 -8.63
CA ILE A 426 4.19 3.33 -8.50
C ILE A 426 4.87 2.42 -9.53
N LEU A 427 4.84 2.80 -10.81
CA LEU A 427 5.45 2.03 -11.90
C LEU A 427 6.98 2.02 -11.76
N GLY A 428 7.58 3.14 -11.36
CA GLY A 428 9.02 3.26 -11.07
C GLY A 428 9.49 2.27 -10.02
N HIS A 429 8.78 2.19 -8.88
CA HIS A 429 9.10 1.22 -7.83
C HIS A 429 8.89 -0.22 -8.32
N LEU A 430 7.72 -0.50 -8.90
CA LEU A 430 7.35 -1.85 -9.33
C LEU A 430 8.37 -2.41 -10.33
N PHE A 431 8.70 -1.63 -11.38
CA PHE A 431 9.64 -2.05 -12.41
C PHE A 431 11.03 -2.29 -11.83
N LYS A 432 11.58 -1.35 -11.07
CA LYS A 432 12.92 -1.48 -10.49
C LYS A 432 13.01 -2.61 -9.47
N ALA A 433 11.99 -2.79 -8.64
CA ALA A 433 11.92 -3.89 -7.68
C ALA A 433 11.86 -5.24 -8.42
N SER A 434 10.96 -5.39 -9.39
CA SER A 434 10.86 -6.61 -10.18
C SER A 434 12.14 -6.91 -10.97
N PHE A 435 12.74 -5.91 -11.61
CA PHE A 435 14.00 -6.06 -12.33
C PHE A 435 15.11 -6.54 -11.40
N LEU A 436 15.32 -5.86 -10.26
CA LEU A 436 16.37 -6.23 -9.32
C LEU A 436 16.18 -7.65 -8.78
N ILE A 437 14.95 -8.01 -8.38
CA ILE A 437 14.66 -9.34 -7.85
C ILE A 437 14.88 -10.41 -8.91
N ILE A 438 14.36 -10.23 -10.13
CA ILE A 438 14.55 -11.19 -11.21
C ILE A 438 16.05 -11.31 -11.54
N PHE A 439 16.77 -10.19 -11.63
CA PHE A 439 18.21 -10.18 -11.90
C PHE A 439 18.98 -11.01 -10.86
N ILE A 440 18.74 -10.77 -9.56
CA ILE A 440 19.32 -11.52 -8.44
C ILE A 440 19.05 -13.04 -8.58
N PHE A 441 17.81 -13.41 -8.89
CA PHE A 441 17.43 -14.81 -9.05
C PHE A 441 18.05 -15.48 -10.29
N GLN A 442 18.32 -14.72 -11.35
CA GLN A 442 19.00 -15.23 -12.54
C GLN A 442 20.52 -15.36 -12.34
N VAL A 443 21.17 -14.36 -11.71
CA VAL A 443 22.61 -14.39 -11.44
C VAL A 443 22.97 -15.54 -10.48
N TRP A 444 22.18 -15.73 -9.44
CA TRP A 444 22.38 -16.82 -8.46
C TRP A 444 21.38 -17.96 -8.64
N LYS A 445 21.04 -18.25 -9.90
CA LYS A 445 20.07 -19.30 -10.26
C LYS A 445 20.38 -20.64 -9.59
N TYR A 446 21.65 -21.04 -9.55
CA TYR A 446 22.07 -22.29 -8.92
C TYR A 446 21.80 -22.35 -7.41
N ASN A 447 21.80 -21.22 -6.73
CA ASN A 447 21.52 -21.14 -5.29
C ASN A 447 20.02 -21.06 -4.97
N PHE A 448 19.23 -20.46 -5.87
CA PHE A 448 17.81 -20.19 -5.62
C PHE A 448 16.84 -21.18 -6.26
N ARG A 449 17.25 -21.92 -7.29
CA ARG A 449 16.37 -22.88 -7.98
C ARG A 449 16.10 -24.10 -7.10
N ASP A 450 14.84 -24.54 -7.08
CA ASP A 450 14.43 -25.70 -6.28
C ASP A 450 14.90 -27.03 -6.89
N ASP A 451 14.92 -27.11 -8.22
CA ASP A 451 15.43 -28.26 -8.98
C ASP A 451 16.93 -28.11 -9.27
N PRO A 452 17.75 -29.15 -9.11
CA PRO A 452 19.07 -29.18 -9.72
C PRO A 452 18.88 -29.17 -11.25
N GLU A 453 19.56 -28.27 -11.98
CA GLU A 453 19.72 -28.50 -13.42
C GLU A 453 20.41 -29.85 -13.61
N PRO A 454 20.05 -30.63 -14.66
CA PRO A 454 20.88 -31.77 -15.03
C PRO A 454 22.30 -31.24 -15.19
N SER A 455 23.25 -31.85 -14.46
CA SER A 455 24.66 -31.51 -14.56
C SER A 455 25.03 -31.44 -16.04
N ALA A 456 25.55 -30.31 -16.49
CA ALA A 456 26.28 -30.28 -17.76
C ALA A 456 27.43 -31.28 -17.58
N ALA A 457 27.26 -32.46 -18.18
CA ALA A 457 28.24 -33.52 -18.23
C ALA A 457 29.38 -33.12 -19.16
#